data_AF-I3L496-F1
#
_entry.id   AF-I3L496-F1
#
_cell.length_a   1.000
_cell.length_b   1.000
_cell.length_c   1.000
_cell.angle_alpha   90.00
_cell.angle_beta   90.00
_cell.angle_gamma   90.00
#
_symmetry.space_group_name_H-M   'P 1'
#
loop_
_entity.id
_entity.type
_entity.pdbx_description
1 polymer ?
#
loop_
_entity_poly.entity_id
_entity_poly.type
_entity_poly.pdbx_seq_one_letter_code
_entity_poly.pdbx_strand_id
1 'polypeptide(L)'
;MDLPVDEWKSYLLQKWASLPTSVQVTISTAETLRDIFLHSSSLLQPEDELFLKRLSKGYLVGKDSDAPLFYREEGNKKFQEKDYTGAAVLYSKGVSHSRPNTEDMSLCHANRSAALFHLGQYETCLKDINRAQTHGYPERLQPKIMLRKAECLVALGRLQEASQTISDLERNFTATP
;
A
#
# COMPACT_ATOMS: atom_id res chain seq x y z
N MET A 1 -4.87 1.49 22.89
CA MET A 1 -3.41 1.31 22.86
C MET A 1 -2.82 2.67 23.14
N ASP A 2 -2.47 2.90 24.39
CA ASP A 2 -1.75 4.11 24.78
C ASP A 2 -0.32 3.95 24.27
N LEU A 3 -0.11 4.44 23.06
CA LEU A 3 1.23 4.68 22.52
C LEU A 3 2.03 5.55 23.54
N PRO A 4 3.36 5.68 23.42
CA PRO A 4 4.16 6.57 24.29
C PRO A 4 3.91 8.06 24.00
N VAL A 5 2.67 8.39 23.60
CA VAL A 5 2.22 9.70 23.18
C VAL A 5 2.31 10.67 24.33
N ASP A 6 2.12 10.24 25.59
CA ASP A 6 2.05 11.19 26.70
C ASP A 6 3.43 11.70 27.11
N GLU A 7 4.46 10.85 27.09
CA GLU A 7 5.84 11.31 27.29
C GLU A 7 6.32 12.14 26.10
N TRP A 8 5.95 11.74 24.88
CA TRP A 8 6.25 12.51 23.68
C TRP A 8 5.54 13.87 23.64
N LYS A 9 4.25 13.92 24.01
CA LYS A 9 3.47 15.16 24.16
C LYS A 9 4.10 16.07 25.20
N SER A 10 4.48 15.52 26.36
CA SER A 10 5.09 16.29 27.44
C SER A 10 6.41 16.92 26.97
N TYR A 11 7.24 16.13 26.27
CA TYR A 11 8.48 16.60 25.67
C TYR A 11 8.25 17.72 24.64
N LEU A 12 7.30 17.53 23.72
CA LEU A 12 6.95 18.54 22.73
C LEU A 12 6.34 19.81 23.34
N LEU A 13 5.53 19.69 24.40
CA LEU A 13 4.95 20.84 25.10
C LEU A 13 6.03 21.67 25.79
N GLN A 14 6.98 21.02 26.46
CA GLN A 14 8.13 21.72 27.06
C GLN A 14 8.94 22.45 25.99
N LYS A 15 9.20 21.77 24.86
CA LYS A 15 9.93 22.36 23.75
C LYS A 15 9.16 23.54 23.14
N TRP A 16 7.86 23.40 22.90
CA TRP A 16 6.98 24.47 22.46
C TRP A 16 7.04 25.70 23.37
N ALA A 17 6.93 25.50 24.68
CA ALA A 17 7.02 26.59 25.67
C ALA A 17 8.39 27.30 25.66
N SER A 18 9.45 26.61 25.25
CA SER A 18 10.80 27.18 25.14
C SER A 18 11.06 27.92 23.82
N LEU A 19 10.17 27.80 22.82
CA LEU A 19 10.34 28.48 21.53
C LEU A 19 10.13 29.99 21.67
N PRO A 20 10.81 30.82 20.86
CA PRO A 20 10.52 32.25 20.78
C PRO A 20 9.05 32.50 20.42
N THR A 21 8.45 33.54 21.00
CA THR A 21 7.04 33.89 20.75
C THR A 21 6.75 34.12 19.27
N SER A 22 7.71 34.69 18.52
CA SER A 22 7.60 34.88 17.07
C SER A 22 7.44 33.55 16.30
N VAL A 23 8.15 32.51 16.73
CA VAL A 23 8.08 31.18 16.15
C VAL A 23 6.76 30.50 16.52
N GLN A 24 6.33 30.62 17.78
CA GLN A 24 5.03 30.10 18.23
C GLN A 24 3.88 30.72 17.43
N VAL A 25 3.88 32.05 17.27
CA VAL A 25 2.88 32.76 16.47
C VAL A 25 2.91 32.28 15.03
N THR A 26 4.09 32.21 14.41
CA THR A 26 4.23 31.74 13.02
C THR A 26 3.60 30.36 12.80
N ILE A 27 3.84 29.42 13.71
CA ILE A 27 3.26 28.06 13.62
C ILE A 27 1.76 28.09 13.90
N SER A 28 1.30 28.83 14.92
CA SER A 28 -0.12 28.89 15.30
C SER A 28 -1.00 29.63 14.29
N THR A 29 -0.44 30.54 13.49
CA THR A 29 -1.16 31.29 12.46
C THR A 29 -1.00 30.70 11.06
N ALA A 30 -0.26 29.60 10.91
CA ALA A 30 -0.10 28.94 9.62
C ALA A 30 -1.44 28.36 9.13
N GLU A 31 -1.83 28.68 7.90
CA GLU A 31 -3.14 28.32 7.35
C GLU A 31 -3.19 26.89 6.80
N THR A 32 -2.03 26.31 6.47
CA THR A 32 -1.96 24.98 5.87
C THR A 32 -1.13 24.00 6.71
N LEU A 33 -1.50 22.72 6.64
CA LEU A 33 -0.72 21.62 7.26
C LEU A 33 0.72 21.58 6.72
N ARG A 34 0.93 21.98 5.47
CA ARG A 34 2.26 22.02 4.86
C ARG A 34 3.12 23.09 5.52
N ASP A 35 2.56 24.27 5.77
CA ASP A 35 3.29 25.38 6.39
C ASP A 35 3.60 25.06 7.85
N ILE A 36 2.63 24.51 8.58
CA ILE A 36 2.85 23.98 9.94
C ILE A 36 4.01 22.98 9.93
N PHE A 37 4.01 22.03 9.00
CA PHE A 37 5.08 21.03 8.88
C PHE A 37 6.43 21.67 8.58
N LEU A 38 6.51 22.56 7.59
CA LEU A 38 7.78 23.21 7.22
C LEU A 38 8.36 24.02 8.38
N HIS A 39 7.53 24.85 9.03
CA HIS A 39 7.96 25.66 10.17
C HIS A 39 8.33 24.81 11.39
N SER A 40 7.63 23.71 11.63
CA SER A 40 7.93 22.83 12.77
C SER A 40 9.14 21.94 12.51
N SER A 41 9.34 21.48 11.27
CA SER A 41 10.40 20.53 10.91
C SER A 41 11.80 21.11 11.11
N SER A 42 11.99 22.41 10.83
CA SER A 42 13.26 23.10 11.03
C SER A 42 13.67 23.28 12.50
N LEU A 43 12.71 23.09 13.42
CA LEU A 43 12.94 23.20 14.86
C LEU A 43 13.32 21.85 15.50
N LEU A 44 13.14 20.75 14.77
CA LEU A 44 13.54 19.42 15.20
C LEU A 44 15.06 19.27 15.11
N GLN A 45 15.63 18.70 16.16
CA GLN A 45 17.04 18.42 16.38
C GLN A 45 17.24 16.90 16.51
N PRO A 46 18.46 16.39 16.29
CA PRO A 46 18.75 14.96 16.40
C PRO A 46 18.36 14.33 17.75
N GLU A 47 18.37 15.11 18.83
CA GLU A 47 17.97 14.65 20.17
C GLU A 47 16.48 14.34 20.27
N ASP A 48 15.62 15.07 19.54
CA ASP A 48 14.18 14.81 19.49
C ASP A 48 13.92 13.44 18.85
N GLU A 49 14.64 13.14 17.76
CA GLU A 49 14.55 11.85 17.08
C GLU A 49 15.07 10.72 17.97
N LEU A 50 16.18 10.93 18.68
CA LEU A 50 16.73 9.95 19.62
C LEU A 50 15.77 9.67 20.78
N PHE A 51 15.14 10.72 21.32
CA PHE A 51 14.13 10.60 22.37
C PHE A 51 12.93 9.78 21.88
N LEU A 52 12.40 10.08 20.70
CA LEU A 52 11.31 9.34 20.09
C LEU A 52 11.70 7.87 19.82
N LYS A 53 12.91 7.61 19.30
CA LYS A 53 13.44 6.25 19.08
C LYS A 53 13.57 5.46 20.38
N ARG A 54 13.99 6.11 21.47
CA ARG A 54 14.05 5.49 22.80
C ARG A 54 12.66 5.11 23.30
N LEU A 55 11.70 6.03 23.18
CA LEU A 55 10.30 5.77 23.55
C LEU A 55 9.71 4.62 22.73
N SER A 56 9.99 4.56 21.43
CA SER A 56 9.46 3.51 20.55
C SER A 56 10.14 2.15 20.74
N LYS A 57 11.33 2.07 21.37
CA LYS A 57 12.11 0.82 21.50
C LYS A 57 11.36 -0.29 22.25
N GLY A 58 10.49 0.06 23.19
CA GLY A 58 9.66 -0.89 23.93
C GLY A 58 8.45 -1.41 23.16
N TYR A 59 8.15 -0.83 22.00
CA TYR A 59 6.96 -1.16 21.22
C TYR A 59 7.32 -1.98 20.00
N LEU A 60 6.84 -3.22 19.98
CA LEU A 60 6.87 -4.08 18.80
C LEU A 60 5.83 -3.58 17.79
N VAL A 61 6.19 -2.59 16.98
CA VAL A 61 5.42 -2.19 15.79
C VAL A 61 5.78 -3.10 14.61
N GLY A 62 5.35 -4.36 14.72
CA GLY A 62 5.40 -5.33 13.64
C GLY A 62 4.06 -5.41 12.92
N LYS A 63 4.10 -5.64 11.60
CA LYS A 63 2.90 -6.12 10.91
C LYS A 63 2.63 -7.55 11.37
N ASP A 64 1.39 -7.82 11.77
CA ASP A 64 0.89 -9.17 12.00
C ASP A 64 1.13 -10.03 10.74
N SER A 65 1.82 -11.16 10.91
CA SER A 65 2.18 -12.05 9.81
C SER A 65 0.97 -12.76 9.21
N ASP A 66 -0.09 -12.95 9.99
CA ASP A 66 -1.25 -13.76 9.60
C ASP A 66 -2.37 -12.88 9.01
N ALA A 67 -2.33 -11.59 9.30
CA ALA A 67 -3.29 -10.61 8.79
C ALA A 67 -3.42 -10.60 7.24
N PRO A 68 -2.34 -10.66 6.43
CA PRO A 68 -2.47 -10.70 4.97
C PRO A 68 -3.28 -11.90 4.47
N LEU A 69 -3.03 -13.08 5.02
CA LEU A 69 -3.75 -14.31 4.69
C LEU A 69 -5.23 -14.17 5.05
N PHE A 70 -5.52 -13.75 6.29
CA PHE A 70 -6.88 -13.54 6.77
C PHE A 70 -7.67 -12.59 5.86
N TYR A 71 -7.13 -11.40 5.57
CA TYR A 71 -7.82 -10.43 4.72
C TYR A 71 -7.98 -10.91 3.28
N ARG A 72 -7.02 -11.68 2.76
CA ARG A 72 -7.13 -12.28 1.42
C ARG A 72 -8.24 -13.32 1.39
N GLU A 73 -8.38 -14.16 2.40
CA GLU A 73 -9.44 -15.17 2.47
C GLU A 73 -10.83 -14.55 2.63
N GLU A 74 -10.98 -13.53 3.50
CA GLU A 74 -12.23 -12.77 3.60
C GLU A 74 -12.55 -12.03 2.30
N GLY A 75 -11.53 -11.48 1.63
CA GLY A 75 -11.68 -10.87 0.31
C GLY A 75 -12.17 -11.88 -0.73
N ASN A 76 -11.67 -13.12 -0.69
CA ASN A 76 -12.13 -14.19 -1.58
C ASN A 76 -13.60 -14.54 -1.34
N LYS A 77 -14.08 -14.56 -0.09
CA LYS A 77 -15.50 -14.77 0.23
C LYS A 77 -16.36 -13.67 -0.37
N LYS A 78 -16.00 -12.39 -0.18
CA LYS A 78 -16.68 -11.25 -0.82
C LYS A 78 -16.66 -11.30 -2.33
N PHE A 79 -15.56 -11.74 -2.91
CA PHE A 79 -15.46 -11.91 -4.35
C PHE A 79 -16.41 -13.00 -4.88
N GLN A 80 -16.54 -14.12 -4.16
CA GLN A 80 -17.50 -15.18 -4.49
C GLN A 80 -18.96 -14.71 -4.40
N GLU A 81 -19.26 -13.82 -3.44
CA GLU A 81 -20.55 -13.12 -3.30
C GLU A 81 -20.80 -12.07 -4.40
N LYS A 82 -19.83 -11.85 -5.30
CA LYS A 82 -19.80 -10.76 -6.31
C LYS A 82 -19.81 -9.35 -5.72
N ASP A 83 -19.52 -9.22 -4.42
CA ASP A 83 -19.24 -7.94 -3.78
C ASP A 83 -17.77 -7.55 -4.07
N TYR A 84 -17.54 -7.07 -5.30
CA TYR A 84 -16.20 -6.72 -5.75
C TYR A 84 -15.64 -5.48 -5.03
N THR A 85 -16.49 -4.55 -4.60
CA THR A 85 -16.07 -3.38 -3.83
C THR A 85 -15.58 -3.81 -2.45
N GLY A 86 -16.35 -4.64 -1.74
CA GLY A 86 -15.94 -5.21 -0.45
C GLY A 86 -14.67 -6.06 -0.56
N ALA A 87 -14.58 -6.88 -1.61
CA ALA A 87 -13.38 -7.67 -1.89
C ALA A 87 -12.14 -6.78 -2.09
N ALA A 88 -12.24 -5.71 -2.89
CA ALA A 88 -11.14 -4.79 -3.14
C ALA A 88 -10.66 -4.07 -1.87
N VAL A 89 -11.59 -3.71 -0.96
CA VAL A 89 -11.26 -3.15 0.35
C VAL A 89 -10.48 -4.15 1.19
N LEU A 90 -10.91 -5.41 1.27
CA LEU A 90 -10.25 -6.45 2.04
C LEU A 90 -8.86 -6.76 1.49
N TYR A 91 -8.70 -6.93 0.17
CA TYR A 91 -7.37 -7.12 -0.42
C TYR A 91 -6.45 -5.91 -0.17
N SER A 92 -6.98 -4.69 -0.12
CA SER A 92 -6.20 -3.50 0.22
C SER A 92 -5.69 -3.54 1.66
N LYS A 93 -6.49 -4.05 2.61
CA LYS A 93 -6.03 -4.33 3.97
C LYS A 93 -4.95 -5.40 3.98
N GLY A 94 -5.12 -6.46 3.20
CA GLY A 94 -4.08 -7.48 3.00
C GLY A 94 -2.75 -6.87 2.60
N VAL A 95 -2.73 -6.04 1.55
CA VAL A 95 -1.54 -5.30 1.09
C VAL A 95 -0.95 -4.40 2.19
N SER A 96 -1.77 -3.67 2.95
CA SER A 96 -1.23 -2.80 4.01
C SER A 96 -0.56 -3.59 5.14
N HIS A 97 -1.00 -4.82 5.38
CA HIS A 97 -0.41 -5.73 6.37
C HIS A 97 0.73 -6.61 5.80
N SER A 98 0.90 -6.71 4.48
CA SER A 98 2.00 -7.48 3.90
C SER A 98 3.35 -6.78 4.06
N ARG A 99 4.42 -7.57 4.22
CA ARG A 99 5.79 -7.08 4.01
C ARG A 99 6.05 -6.93 2.50
N PRO A 100 6.91 -5.98 2.08
CA PRO A 100 7.27 -5.84 0.67
C PRO A 100 7.93 -7.12 0.13
N ASN A 101 7.70 -7.39 -1.16
CA ASN A 101 8.35 -8.49 -1.90
C ASN A 101 8.04 -9.90 -1.33
N THR A 102 6.84 -10.10 -0.81
CA THR A 102 6.36 -11.42 -0.38
C THR A 102 5.27 -11.93 -1.31
N GLU A 103 5.10 -13.25 -1.36
CA GLU A 103 4.02 -13.90 -2.10
C GLU A 103 2.64 -13.40 -1.63
N ASP A 104 2.43 -13.17 -0.33
CA ASP A 104 1.15 -12.61 0.13
C ASP A 104 0.86 -11.22 -0.44
N MET A 105 1.87 -10.35 -0.56
CA MET A 105 1.68 -9.03 -1.14
C MET A 105 1.31 -9.15 -2.63
N SER A 106 2.01 -10.00 -3.37
CA SER A 106 1.75 -10.20 -4.80
C SER A 106 0.39 -10.85 -5.04
N LEU A 107 -0.01 -11.83 -4.23
CA LEU A 107 -1.34 -12.44 -4.26
C LEU A 107 -2.45 -11.45 -3.92
N CYS A 108 -2.26 -10.58 -2.92
CA CYS A 108 -3.26 -9.54 -2.61
C CYS A 108 -3.45 -8.56 -3.76
N HIS A 109 -2.36 -8.11 -4.40
CA HIS A 109 -2.45 -7.27 -5.60
C HIS A 109 -3.12 -8.00 -6.77
N ALA A 110 -2.77 -9.27 -7.01
CA ALA A 110 -3.39 -10.07 -8.07
C ALA A 110 -4.89 -10.27 -7.83
N ASN A 111 -5.32 -10.53 -6.60
CA ASN A 111 -6.74 -10.68 -6.26
C ASN A 111 -7.48 -9.34 -6.32
N ARG A 112 -6.86 -8.24 -5.87
CA ARG A 112 -7.45 -6.90 -6.01
C ARG A 112 -7.62 -6.49 -7.47
N SER A 113 -6.66 -6.82 -8.34
CA SER A 113 -6.83 -6.59 -9.79
C SER A 113 -8.03 -7.36 -10.36
N ALA A 114 -8.37 -8.55 -9.82
CA ALA A 114 -9.58 -9.28 -10.22
C ALA A 114 -10.85 -8.51 -9.88
N ALA A 115 -10.94 -7.99 -8.65
CA ALA A 115 -12.07 -7.21 -8.22
C ALA A 115 -12.21 -5.91 -9.03
N LEU A 116 -11.09 -5.21 -9.25
CA LEU A 116 -11.04 -3.99 -10.06
C LEU A 116 -11.47 -4.24 -11.52
N PHE A 117 -11.08 -5.38 -12.09
CA PHE A 117 -11.52 -5.78 -13.43
C PHE A 117 -13.04 -5.90 -13.53
N HIS A 118 -13.68 -6.58 -12.57
CA HIS A 118 -15.14 -6.70 -12.54
C HIS A 118 -15.86 -5.38 -12.25
N LEU A 119 -15.18 -4.42 -11.61
CA LEU A 119 -15.66 -3.05 -11.40
C LEU A 119 -15.43 -2.13 -12.62
N GLY A 120 -14.87 -2.64 -13.72
CA GLY A 120 -14.55 -1.84 -14.91
C GLY A 120 -13.39 -0.85 -14.72
N GLN A 121 -12.64 -0.95 -13.63
CA GLN A 121 -11.50 -0.07 -13.34
C GLN A 121 -10.21 -0.58 -14.00
N TYR A 122 -10.21 -0.66 -15.33
CA TYR A 122 -9.18 -1.35 -16.11
C TYR A 122 -7.77 -0.76 -15.92
N GLU A 123 -7.61 0.57 -15.90
CA GLU A 123 -6.31 1.21 -15.68
C GLU A 123 -5.75 0.90 -14.27
N THR A 124 -6.60 0.90 -13.25
CA THR A 124 -6.19 0.54 -11.89
C THR A 124 -5.87 -0.95 -11.78
N CYS A 125 -6.63 -1.79 -12.48
CA CYS A 125 -6.36 -3.22 -12.59
C CYS A 125 -4.97 -3.48 -13.20
N LEU A 126 -4.61 -2.82 -14.30
CA LEU A 126 -3.29 -2.93 -14.93
C LEU A 126 -2.15 -2.54 -13.96
N LYS A 127 -2.33 -1.47 -13.19
CA LYS A 127 -1.36 -1.05 -12.16
C LYS A 127 -1.16 -2.12 -11.09
N ASP A 128 -2.24 -2.77 -10.64
CA ASP A 128 -2.14 -3.84 -9.65
C ASP A 128 -1.55 -5.13 -10.21
N ILE A 129 -1.81 -5.46 -11.48
CA ILE A 129 -1.13 -6.56 -12.17
C ILE A 129 0.39 -6.32 -12.18
N ASN A 130 0.82 -5.11 -12.55
CA ASN A 130 2.25 -4.77 -12.54
C ASN A 130 2.86 -4.88 -11.12
N ARG A 131 2.18 -4.36 -10.10
CA ARG A 131 2.62 -4.49 -8.70
C ARG A 131 2.72 -5.94 -8.24
N ALA A 132 1.75 -6.78 -8.63
CA ALA A 132 1.82 -8.20 -8.32
C ALA A 132 3.09 -8.82 -8.89
N GLN A 133 3.40 -8.56 -10.16
CA GLN A 133 4.62 -9.05 -10.82
C GLN A 133 5.89 -8.56 -10.11
N THR A 134 5.97 -7.27 -9.79
CA THR A 134 7.14 -6.68 -9.10
C THR A 134 7.37 -7.28 -7.71
N HIS A 135 6.32 -7.72 -7.02
CA HIS A 135 6.42 -8.33 -5.69
C HIS A 135 6.57 -9.86 -5.70
N GLY A 136 6.95 -10.45 -6.84
CA GLY A 136 7.24 -11.89 -6.92
C GLY A 136 5.98 -12.75 -7.02
N TYR A 137 5.02 -12.36 -7.85
CA TYR A 137 3.85 -13.20 -8.13
C TYR A 137 4.28 -14.57 -8.70
N PRO A 138 3.75 -15.69 -8.17
CA PRO A 138 4.22 -17.03 -8.55
C PRO A 138 4.11 -17.30 -10.05
N GLU A 139 5.18 -17.80 -10.66
CA GLU A 139 5.26 -18.08 -12.10
C GLU A 139 4.12 -18.98 -12.58
N ARG A 140 3.82 -20.04 -11.83
CA ARG A 140 2.69 -20.97 -12.09
C ARG A 140 1.33 -20.29 -12.20
N LEU A 141 1.17 -19.09 -11.62
CA LEU A 141 -0.07 -18.33 -11.61
C LEU A 141 -0.07 -17.17 -12.63
N GLN A 142 1.07 -16.84 -13.24
CA GLN A 142 1.22 -15.73 -14.21
C GLN A 142 0.16 -15.73 -15.31
N PRO A 143 -0.24 -16.87 -15.90
CA PRO A 143 -1.26 -16.87 -16.95
C PRO A 143 -2.57 -16.20 -16.55
N LYS A 144 -2.98 -16.31 -15.27
CA LYS A 144 -4.23 -15.72 -14.78
C LYS A 144 -4.23 -14.19 -14.86
N ILE A 145 -3.12 -13.55 -14.47
CA ILE A 145 -3.01 -12.09 -14.49
C ILE A 145 -2.68 -11.57 -15.90
N MET A 146 -1.97 -12.36 -16.72
CA MET A 146 -1.67 -11.97 -18.11
C MET A 146 -2.91 -11.99 -19.00
N LEU A 147 -3.79 -12.99 -18.83
CA LEU A 147 -5.08 -13.01 -19.54
C LEU A 147 -5.92 -11.78 -19.16
N ARG A 148 -6.06 -11.50 -17.86
CA ARG A 148 -6.76 -10.30 -17.38
C ARG A 148 -6.13 -9.00 -17.90
N LYS A 149 -4.80 -8.95 -17.99
CA LYS A 149 -4.07 -7.80 -18.55
C LYS A 149 -4.47 -7.57 -20.00
N ALA A 150 -4.46 -8.63 -20.83
CA ALA A 150 -4.87 -8.55 -22.22
C ALA A 150 -6.32 -8.06 -22.36
N GLU A 151 -7.25 -8.60 -21.56
CA GLU A 151 -8.66 -8.18 -21.54
C GLU A 151 -8.82 -6.71 -21.15
N CYS A 152 -8.10 -6.23 -20.13
CA CYS A 152 -8.08 -4.82 -19.76
C CYS A 152 -7.60 -3.94 -20.92
N LEU A 153 -6.53 -4.33 -21.59
CA LEU A 153 -5.95 -3.57 -22.71
C LEU A 153 -6.92 -3.50 -23.90
N VAL A 154 -7.62 -4.59 -24.20
CA VAL A 154 -8.69 -4.60 -25.22
C VAL A 154 -9.82 -3.65 -24.82
N ALA A 155 -10.30 -3.72 -23.57
CA ALA A 155 -11.37 -2.84 -23.09
C ALA A 155 -11.00 -1.34 -23.13
N LEU A 156 -9.70 -1.04 -23.03
CA LEU A 156 -9.16 0.32 -23.13
C LEU A 156 -8.79 0.73 -24.58
N GLY A 157 -8.99 -0.14 -25.57
CA GLY A 157 -8.62 0.12 -26.97
C GLY A 157 -7.12 0.04 -27.28
N ARG A 158 -6.30 -0.44 -26.34
CA ARG A 158 -4.83 -0.56 -26.44
C ARG A 158 -4.43 -1.88 -27.13
N LEU A 159 -4.92 -2.07 -28.35
CA LEU A 159 -4.86 -3.36 -29.07
C LEU A 159 -3.44 -3.86 -29.34
N GLN A 160 -2.49 -2.96 -29.62
CA GLN A 160 -1.10 -3.33 -29.86
C GLN A 160 -0.46 -3.96 -28.62
N GLU A 161 -0.69 -3.37 -27.45
CA GLU A 161 -0.19 -3.90 -26.18
C GLU A 161 -0.89 -5.21 -25.78
N ALA A 162 -2.18 -5.33 -26.09
CA ALA A 162 -2.93 -6.57 -25.89
C ALA A 162 -2.34 -7.71 -26.73
N SER A 163 -2.11 -7.46 -28.03
CA SER A 163 -1.49 -8.44 -28.94
C SER A 163 -0.11 -8.87 -28.44
N GLN A 164 0.73 -7.92 -28.02
CA GLN A 164 2.04 -8.23 -27.48
C GLN A 164 1.94 -9.10 -26.21
N THR A 165 1.03 -8.75 -25.30
CA THR A 165 0.80 -9.52 -24.06
C THR A 165 0.38 -10.97 -24.35
N ILE A 166 -0.46 -11.18 -25.36
CA ILE A 166 -0.90 -12.52 -25.78
C ILE A 166 0.26 -13.31 -26.37
N SER A 167 1.02 -12.70 -27.29
CA SER A 167 2.18 -13.36 -27.91
C SER A 167 3.26 -13.75 -26.89
N ASP A 168 3.51 -12.91 -25.89
CA ASP A 168 4.46 -13.24 -24.82
C ASP A 168 3.95 -14.38 -23.93
N LEU A 169 2.63 -14.42 -23.67
CA LEU A 169 2.01 -15.50 -22.92
C LEU A 169 2.10 -16.84 -23.67
N GLU A 170 1.80 -16.85 -24.96
CA GLU A 170 1.91 -18.04 -25.84
C GLU A 170 3.34 -18.58 -25.89
N ARG A 171 4.33 -17.69 -26.05
CA ARG A 171 5.75 -18.08 -26.06
C ARG A 171 6.14 -18.82 -24.79
N ASN A 172 5.70 -18.32 -23.63
CA ASN A 172 6.01 -18.93 -22.34
C ASN A 172 5.42 -20.34 -22.18
N PHE A 173 4.23 -20.59 -22.73
CA PHE A 173 3.62 -21.92 -22.76
C PHE A 173 4.34 -22.88 -23.71
N THR A 174 4.86 -22.39 -24.83
CA THR A 174 5.61 -23.22 -25.78
C THR A 174 7.05 -23.52 -25.35
N ALA A 175 7.60 -22.73 -24.42
CA ALA A 175 8.99 -22.83 -23.96
C ALA A 175 9.19 -23.77 -22.75
N THR A 176 8.12 -24.33 -22.17
CA THR A 176 8.19 -25.30 -21.08
C THR A 176 8.11 -26.73 -21.64
N PRO A 177 9.19 -27.55 -21.57
CA PRO A 177 9.18 -28.96 -22.01
C PRO A 177 8.34 -29.86 -21.10
#